data_AF-A0A497JUF7-F1
#
_entry.id   AF-A0A497JUF7-F1
#
_cell.length_a   1.000
_cell.length_b   1.000
_cell.length_c   1.000
_cell.angle_alpha   90.00
_cell.angle_beta   90.00
_cell.angle_gamma   90.00
#
_symmetry.space_group_name_H-M   'P 1'
#
loop_
_entity.id
_entity.type
_entity.pdbx_description
1 polymer ?
#
loop_
_entity_poly.entity_id
_entity_poly.type
_entity_poly.pdbx_seq_one_letter_code
_entity_poly.pdbx_strand_id
1 'polypeptide(L)' 'MIIPVRCFTCGKLIADKWEEFARRVQAGEDAGMVLDSLGIKRYCCRRMFLSHVEIIDEILKFFEEAQRKGQTI' A
#
# COMPACT_ATOMS: atom_id res chain seq x y z
N MET A 1 5.75 5.08 1.01
CA MET A 1 5.62 5.33 -0.44
C MET A 1 4.45 4.49 -0.94
N ILE A 2 3.86 4.77 -2.10
CA ILE A 2 2.72 4.01 -2.65
C ILE A 2 3.13 2.56 -3.01
N ILE A 3 2.19 1.62 -2.96
CA ILE A 3 2.42 0.21 -3.35
C ILE A 3 2.93 0.13 -4.80
N PRO A 4 3.91 -0.75 -5.11
CA PRO A 4 4.34 -0.94 -6.48
C PRO A 4 3.19 -1.40 -7.39
N VAL A 5 3.10 -0.85 -8.60
CA VAL A 5 2.07 -1.21 -9.61
C VAL A 5 2.08 -2.71 -9.91
N ARG A 6 3.29 -3.28 -10.05
CA ARG A 6 3.53 -4.70 -10.34
C ARG A 6 4.47 -5.30 -9.32
N CYS A 7 4.35 -6.59 -9.06
CA CYS A 7 5.28 -7.32 -8.20
C CYS A 7 6.70 -7.34 -8.81
N PHE A 8 7.70 -7.02 -8.00
CA PHE A 8 9.11 -6.99 -8.41
C PHE A 8 9.67 -8.32 -8.93
N THR A 9 9.07 -9.45 -8.57
CA THR A 9 9.53 -10.78 -8.99
C THR A 9 8.70 -11.36 -10.13
N CYS A 10 7.37 -11.38 -9.96
CA CYS A 10 6.46 -12.06 -10.88
C CYS A 10 5.91 -11.15 -11.99
N GLY A 11 6.05 -9.83 -11.87
CA GLY A 11 5.49 -8.85 -12.81
C GLY A 11 3.96 -8.76 -12.84
N LYS A 12 3.26 -9.55 -12.00
CA LYS A 12 1.80 -9.55 -11.88
C LYS A 12 1.32 -8.19 -11.35
N LEU A 13 0.19 -7.71 -11.86
CA LEU A 13 -0.51 -6.55 -11.34
C LEU A 13 -0.98 -6.80 -9.90
N ILE A 14 -0.68 -5.85 -9.02
CA ILE A 14 -0.99 -5.92 -7.58
C ILE A 14 -1.61 -4.64 -7.01
N ALA A 15 -1.32 -3.48 -7.60
CA ALA A 15 -1.82 -2.21 -7.05
C ALA A 15 -3.35 -2.07 -7.12
N ASP A 16 -4.01 -2.78 -8.05
CA ASP A 16 -5.47 -2.83 -8.18
C ASP A 16 -6.19 -3.36 -6.93
N LYS A 17 -5.48 -4.15 -6.10
CA LYS A 17 -6.07 -4.87 -4.95
C LYS A 17 -5.64 -4.33 -3.60
N TRP A 18 -4.78 -3.32 -3.57
CA TRP A 18 -4.22 -2.81 -2.32
C TRP A 18 -5.29 -2.20 -1.41
N GLU A 19 -6.15 -1.35 -1.94
CA GLU A 19 -7.20 -0.68 -1.14
C GLU A 19 -8.16 -1.68 -0.49
N GLU A 20 -8.55 -2.73 -1.21
CA GLU A 20 -9.42 -3.78 -0.68
C GLU A 20 -8.70 -4.59 0.41
N PHE A 21 -7.43 -4.95 0.19
CA PHE A 21 -6.60 -5.62 1.18
C PHE A 21 -6.46 -4.79 2.45
N ALA A 22 -6.07 -3.51 2.32
CA ALA A 22 -5.86 -2.60 3.44
C ALA A 22 -7.14 -2.41 4.25
N ARG A 23 -8.29 -2.20 3.59
CA ARG A 23 -9.59 -2.04 4.25
C ARG A 23 -9.99 -3.26 5.08
N ARG A 24 -9.81 -4.47 4.52
CA ARG A 24 -10.19 -5.72 5.21
C ARG A 24 -9.27 -6.06 6.37
N VAL A 25 -7.96 -5.85 6.19
CA VAL A 25 -6.99 -6.01 7.28
C VAL A 25 -7.24 -4.98 8.39
N GLN A 26 -7.57 -3.74 8.04
CA GLN A 26 -7.93 -2.71 9.01
C GLN A 26 -9.26 -3.02 9.74
N ALA A 27 -10.18 -3.74 9.09
CA ALA A 27 -11.40 -4.26 9.73
C ALA A 27 -11.13 -5.45 10.68
N GLY A 28 -9.89 -5.94 10.77
CA GLY A 28 -9.48 -7.03 11.66
C GLY A 28 -9.52 -8.42 11.03
N GLU A 29 -9.68 -8.53 9.72
CA GLU A 29 -9.55 -9.82 9.03
C GLU A 29 -8.08 -10.27 8.94
N ASP A 30 -7.84 -11.59 8.98
CA ASP A 30 -6.51 -12.14 8.81
C ASP A 30 -5.95 -11.86 7.41
N ALA A 31 -4.75 -11.27 7.36
CA ALA A 31 -4.10 -10.88 6.11
C ALA A 31 -3.87 -12.07 5.16
N GLY A 32 -3.62 -13.27 5.70
CA GLY A 32 -3.47 -14.49 4.90
C GLY A 32 -4.77 -14.83 4.17
N MET A 33 -5.88 -14.91 4.91
CA MET A 33 -7.21 -15.20 4.34
C MET A 33 -7.65 -14.15 3.32
N VAL A 34 -7.38 -12.87 3.56
CA VAL A 34 -7.69 -11.79 2.61
C VAL A 34 -6.89 -11.99 1.32
N LEU A 35 -5.58 -12.26 1.39
CA LEU A 35 -4.75 -12.50 0.20
C LEU A 35 -5.19 -13.74 -0.60
N ASP A 36 -5.66 -14.77 0.10
CA ASP A 36 -6.24 -15.96 -0.51
C ASP A 36 -7.53 -15.65 -1.27
N SER A 37 -8.44 -14.88 -0.66
CA SER A 37 -9.69 -14.46 -1.29
C SER A 37 -9.47 -13.54 -2.51
N LEU A 38 -8.43 -12.70 -2.49
CA LEU A 38 -8.03 -11.84 -3.62
C LEU A 38 -7.30 -12.61 -4.76
N GLY A 39 -7.14 -13.92 -4.62
CA GLY A 39 -6.52 -14.78 -5.64
C GLY A 39 -4.99 -14.60 -5.76
N ILE A 40 -4.34 -14.12 -4.70
CA ILE A 40 -2.88 -13.92 -4.68
C ILE A 40 -2.22 -15.18 -4.13
N LYS A 41 -1.96 -16.17 -5.00
CA LYS A 41 -1.41 -17.47 -4.57
C LYS A 41 0.11 -17.49 -4.39
N ARG A 42 0.86 -16.75 -5.20
CA ARG A 42 2.34 -16.81 -5.19
C ARG A 42 2.91 -15.97 -4.05
N TYR A 43 3.81 -16.56 -3.27
CA TYR A 43 4.49 -15.90 -2.14
C TYR A 43 5.20 -14.59 -2.55
N CYS A 44 5.80 -14.57 -3.74
CA CYS A 44 6.53 -13.41 -4.24
C CYS A 44 5.64 -12.19 -4.50
N CYS A 45 4.38 -12.42 -4.88
CA CYS A 45 3.40 -11.37 -5.04
C CYS A 45 2.72 -11.05 -3.67
N ARG A 46 2.58 -12.02 -2.73
CA ARG A 46 2.08 -11.79 -1.36
C ARG A 46 2.98 -10.89 -0.51
N ARG A 47 4.31 -11.08 -0.58
CA ARG A 47 5.26 -10.25 0.17
C ARG A 47 5.14 -8.76 -0.14
N MET A 48 4.62 -8.41 -1.31
CA MET A 48 4.40 -7.02 -1.72
C MET A 48 3.26 -6.36 -0.93
N PHE A 49 2.33 -7.13 -0.37
CA PHE A 49 1.26 -6.62 0.48
C PHE A 49 1.68 -6.65 1.96
N LEU A 50 2.25 -7.77 2.40
CA LEU A 50 2.60 -7.98 3.81
C LEU A 50 3.71 -7.05 4.32
N SER A 51 4.63 -6.63 3.45
CA SER A 51 5.75 -5.77 3.80
C SER A 51 5.58 -4.32 3.33
N HIS A 52 4.40 -3.95 2.82
CA HIS A 52 4.16 -2.60 2.36
C HIS A 52 3.85 -1.65 3.52
N VAL A 53 4.42 -0.46 3.48
CA VAL A 53 4.14 0.63 4.43
C VAL A 53 3.88 1.91 3.66
N GLU A 54 2.67 2.46 3.83
CA GLU A 54 2.21 3.68 3.17
C GLU A 54 2.72 4.95 3.87
N ILE A 55 3.99 5.27 3.64
CA ILE A 55 4.62 6.49 4.19
C ILE A 55 4.20 7.77 3.42
N ILE A 56 3.40 7.67 2.36
CA ILE A 56 3.09 8.83 1.51
C ILE A 56 2.29 9.90 2.27
N ASP A 57 1.38 9.48 3.15
CA ASP A 57 0.54 10.40 3.93
C ASP A 57 1.34 11.22 4.93
N GLU A 58 2.41 10.66 5.49
CA GLU A 58 3.31 11.38 6.39
C GLU A 58 4.14 12.43 5.64
N ILE A 59 4.58 12.09 4.43
CA ILE A 59 5.37 12.98 3.57
C ILE A 59 4.52 14.16 3.07
N LEU A 60 3.26 13.90 2.69
CA LEU A 60 2.33 14.94 2.22
C LEU A 60 2.13 16.05 3.26
N LYS A 61 1.94 15.67 4.54
CA LYS A 61 1.82 16.64 5.65
C LYS A 61 3.04 17.56 5.74
N PHE A 62 4.23 17.02 5.53
CA PHE A 62 5.48 17.79 5.56
C PHE A 62 5.53 18.85 4.44
N PHE A 63 5.09 18.49 3.23
CA PHE A 63 5.04 19.41 2.10
C PHE A 63 3.96 20.49 2.28
N GLU A 64 2.79 20.13 2.81
CA GLU A 64 1.72 21.09 3.13
C GLU A 64 2.19 22.13 4.16
N GLU A 65 2.90 21.71 5.20
CA GLU A 65 3.48 22.63 6.19
C GLU A 65 4.57 23.53 5.59
N ALA A 66 5.42 22.98 4.71
CA ALA A 66 6.44 23.75 4.02
C ALA A 66 5.82 24.81 3.09
N GLN A 67 4.78 24.46 2.34
CA GLN A 67 4.02 25.40 1.51
C GLN A 67 3.34 26.49 2.35
N ARG A 68 2.73 26.12 3.49
CA ARG A 68 2.10 27.09 4.41
C ARG A 68 3.11 28.09 4.96
N LYS A 69 4.33 27.64 5.30
CA LYS A 69 5.41 28.53 5.77
C LYS A 69 5.95 29.43 4.64
N GLY A 70 6.06 28.91 3.41
CA GLY A 70 6.51 29.65 2.23
C GLY A 70 5.55 30.71 1.70
N GLN A 71 4.25 30.61 2.01
CA GLN A 71 3.23 31.62 1.66
C GLN A 71 3.18 32.83 2.62
N THR A 72 4.01 32.87 3.66
CA THR A 72 4.02 33.95 4.66
C THR A 72 5.01 35.09 4.35
N ILE A 73 5.41 35.24 3.08
CA ILE A 73 6.25 36.36 2.60
C ILE A 73 5.42 37.24 1.67
#